data_AF-A0AA38EC76-F1
#
_entry.id   AF-A0AA38EC76-F1
#
_cell.length_a   1.000
_cell.length_b   1.000
_cell.length_c   1.000
_cell.angle_alpha   90.00
_cell.angle_beta   90.00
_cell.angle_gamma   90.00
#
_symmetry.space_group_name_H-M   'P 1'
#
loop_
_entity.id
_entity.type
_entity.pdbx_description
1 polymer ?
#
loop_
_entity_poly.entity_id
_entity_poly.type
_entity_poly.pdbx_seq_one_letter_code
_entity_poly.pdbx_strand_id
1 'polypeptide(L)'
;MGLLDASSGGLAQLATDCGSLGAAISGTTPSAALAGTGWQATVAAVNETNADAALAARAMVKRMHDMASDLTTAGAHYALNESESAGDLRALITGV
;
A
#
# COMPACT_ATOMS: atom_id res chain seq x y z
N MET A 1 -2.22 18.94 13.72
CA MET A 1 -1.88 18.36 12.41
C MET A 1 -0.36 18.42 12.27
N GLY A 2 0.31 17.63 13.12
CA GLY A 2 1.77 17.54 13.09
C GLY A 2 2.17 16.74 11.86
N LEU A 3 3.30 17.11 11.27
CA LEU A 3 4.14 16.25 10.45
C LEU A 3 3.86 14.80 10.83
N LEU A 4 3.31 14.00 9.92
CA LEU A 4 3.57 12.57 9.98
C LEU A 4 5.09 12.50 9.96
N ASP A 5 5.59 12.37 11.17
CA ASP A 5 6.95 12.19 11.58
C ASP A 5 7.62 11.38 10.47
N ALA A 6 8.54 11.99 9.72
CA ALA A 6 9.37 11.28 8.75
C ALA A 6 10.34 10.31 9.46
N SER A 7 9.95 9.85 10.65
CA SER A 7 10.56 8.79 11.41
C SER A 7 10.15 7.46 10.79
N SER A 8 11.04 6.47 10.95
CA SER A 8 10.80 5.09 10.54
C SER A 8 9.48 4.53 11.08
N GLY A 9 9.05 4.97 12.27
CA GLY A 9 7.78 4.58 12.88
C GLY A 9 6.55 5.07 12.13
N GLY A 10 6.52 6.32 11.68
CA GLY A 10 5.42 6.88 10.89
C GLY A 10 5.27 6.19 9.53
N LEU A 11 6.39 5.88 8.88
CA LEU A 11 6.41 5.16 7.60
C LEU A 11 5.95 3.71 7.73
N ALA A 12 6.32 3.03 8.83
CA ALA A 12 5.86 1.67 9.11
C ALA A 12 4.34 1.58 9.37
N GLN A 13 3.79 2.57 10.08
CA GLN A 13 2.34 2.65 10.29
C GLN A 13 1.62 2.86 8.95
N LEU A 14 2.10 3.79 8.11
CA LEU A 14 1.51 4.05 6.81
C LEU A 14 1.58 2.83 5.88
N ALA A 15 2.69 2.08 5.89
CA ALA A 15 2.80 0.83 5.14
C ALA A 15 1.77 -0.22 5.61
N THR A 16 1.52 -0.30 6.91
CA THR A 16 0.50 -1.18 7.50
C THR A 16 -0.92 -0.77 7.08
N ASP A 17 -1.19 0.53 7.07
CA ASP A 17 -2.47 1.09 6.65
C ASP A 17 -2.72 0.82 5.15
N CYS A 18 -1.71 0.98 4.31
CA CYS A 18 -1.77 0.61 2.89
C CYS A 18 -2.09 -0.87 2.68
N GLY A 19 -1.42 -1.77 3.43
CA GLY A 19 -1.72 -3.21 3.38
C GLY A 19 -3.15 -3.54 3.80
N SER A 20 -3.64 -2.89 4.86
CA SER A 20 -5.01 -3.07 5.37
C SER A 20 -6.07 -2.57 4.37
N LEU A 21 -5.82 -1.43 3.73
CA LEU A 21 -6.68 -0.89 2.67
C LEU A 21 -6.71 -1.80 1.44
N GLY A 22 -5.56 -2.35 1.03
CA GLY A 22 -5.48 -3.34 -0.04
C GLY A 22 -6.33 -4.58 0.26
N ALA A 23 -6.26 -5.12 1.47
CA ALA A 23 -7.08 -6.25 1.90
C ALA A 23 -8.59 -5.90 1.90
N ALA A 24 -8.95 -4.70 2.36
CA ALA A 24 -10.34 -4.23 2.36
C ALA A 24 -10.92 -4.10 0.94
N ILE A 25 -10.16 -3.54 -0.01
CA ILE A 25 -10.55 -3.46 -1.43
C ILE A 25 -10.75 -4.86 -2.01
N SER A 26 -9.82 -5.79 -1.73
CA SER A 26 -9.96 -7.16 -2.20
C SER A 26 -11.21 -7.86 -1.62
N GLY A 27 -11.60 -7.55 -0.38
CA GLY A 27 -12.78 -8.13 0.28
C GLY A 27 -14.12 -7.57 -0.22
N THR A 28 -14.15 -6.33 -0.72
CA THR A 28 -15.36 -5.69 -1.27
C THR A 28 -15.52 -5.85 -2.78
N THR A 29 -14.48 -6.36 -3.46
CA THR A 29 -14.53 -6.64 -4.90
C THR A 29 -15.52 -7.76 -5.17
N PRO A 30 -16.58 -7.53 -5.97
CA PRO A 30 -17.52 -8.59 -6.33
C PRO A 30 -16.75 -9.74 -6.97
N SER A 31 -16.93 -10.97 -6.47
CA SER A 31 -16.47 -12.13 -7.23
C SER A 31 -17.19 -12.11 -8.57
N ALA A 32 -16.48 -12.40 -9.67
CA ALA A 32 -17.04 -12.50 -11.02
C ALA A 32 -17.99 -13.71 -11.17
N ALA A 33 -18.76 -14.03 -10.14
CA ALA A 33 -19.90 -14.93 -10.22
C ALA A 33 -20.88 -14.30 -11.22
N LEU A 34 -20.83 -14.82 -12.45
CA LEU A 34 -21.72 -14.46 -13.53
C LEU A 34 -23.15 -14.47 -13.01
N ALA A 35 -23.83 -13.33 -13.05
CA ALA A 35 -25.28 -13.33 -12.97
C ALA A 35 -25.76 -14.29 -14.08
N GLY A 36 -26.61 -15.26 -13.70
CA GLY A 36 -26.85 -16.50 -14.45
C GLY A 36 -26.92 -16.35 -15.97
N THR A 37 -26.45 -17.36 -16.70
CA THR A 37 -26.26 -17.41 -18.16
C THR A 37 -27.57 -17.38 -18.98
N GLY A 38 -28.46 -16.42 -18.71
CA GLY A 38 -29.74 -16.30 -19.37
C GLY A 38 -29.76 -15.10 -20.29
N TRP A 39 -29.42 -15.30 -21.58
CA TRP A 39 -29.92 -14.69 -22.84
C TRP A 39 -30.32 -13.19 -22.91
N GLN A 40 -30.18 -12.41 -21.85
CA GLN A 40 -30.61 -11.03 -21.70
C GLN A 40 -29.39 -10.13 -21.83
N ALA A 41 -29.41 -9.22 -22.81
CA ALA A 41 -28.31 -8.28 -23.06
C ALA A 41 -27.90 -7.48 -21.80
N THR A 42 -28.86 -7.18 -20.92
CA THR A 42 -28.63 -6.51 -19.64
C THR A 42 -27.76 -7.32 -18.67
N VAL A 43 -27.91 -8.66 -18.64
CA VAL A 43 -27.09 -9.53 -17.79
C VAL A 43 -25.66 -9.59 -18.29
N ALA A 44 -25.46 -9.62 -19.62
CA ALA A 44 -24.14 -9.55 -20.22
C ALA A 44 -23.43 -8.23 -19.89
N ALA A 45 -24.11 -7.09 -20.03
CA ALA A 45 -23.56 -5.77 -19.70
C ALA A 45 -23.18 -5.62 -18.21
N VAL A 46 -23.98 -6.19 -17.29
CA VAL A 46 -23.66 -6.22 -15.86
C VAL A 46 -22.43 -7.07 -15.59
N ASN A 47 -22.32 -8.24 -16.23
CA ASN A 47 -21.16 -9.12 -16.07
C ASN A 47 -19.87 -8.49 -16.59
N GLU A 48 -19.93 -7.78 -17.73
CA GLU A 48 -18.80 -7.01 -18.28
C GLU A 48 -18.37 -5.88 -17.34
N THR A 49 -19.34 -5.10 -16.84
CA THR A 49 -19.08 -4.03 -15.85
C THR A 49 -18.46 -4.59 -14.56
N ASN A 50 -18.92 -5.75 -14.08
CA ASN A 50 -18.34 -6.41 -12.91
C ASN A 50 -16.91 -6.89 -13.18
N ALA A 51 -16.60 -7.36 -14.40
CA ALA A 51 -15.25 -7.76 -14.77
C ALA A 51 -14.29 -6.56 -14.79
N ASP A 52 -14.72 -5.43 -15.35
CA ASP A 52 -13.94 -4.18 -15.35
C ASP A 52 -13.71 -3.66 -13.93
N ALA A 53 -14.74 -3.66 -13.09
CA ALA A 53 -14.63 -3.28 -11.69
C ALA A 53 -13.64 -4.18 -10.93
N ALA A 54 -13.67 -5.49 -11.17
CA ALA A 54 -12.72 -6.43 -10.57
C ALA A 54 -11.28 -6.19 -11.05
N LEU A 55 -11.08 -5.84 -12.32
CA LEU A 55 -9.75 -5.52 -12.86
C LEU A 55 -9.22 -4.21 -12.26
N ALA A 56 -10.06 -3.18 -12.17
CA ALA A 56 -9.70 -1.92 -11.52
C ALA A 56 -9.35 -2.11 -10.04
N ALA A 57 -10.13 -2.90 -9.30
CA ALA A 57 -9.86 -3.21 -7.90
C ALA A 57 -8.53 -3.94 -7.71
N ARG A 58 -8.22 -4.95 -8.55
CA ARG A 58 -6.92 -5.63 -8.53
C ARG A 58 -5.75 -4.66 -8.77
N ALA A 59 -5.91 -3.73 -9.72
CA ALA A 59 -4.90 -2.70 -9.97
C ALA A 59 -4.70 -1.77 -8.77
N MET A 60 -5.78 -1.39 -8.08
CA MET A 60 -5.70 -0.60 -6.85
C MET A 60 -5.01 -1.36 -5.71
N VAL A 61 -5.36 -2.63 -5.50
CA VAL A 61 -4.71 -3.50 -4.50
C VAL A 61 -3.21 -3.59 -4.77
N LYS A 62 -2.80 -3.82 -6.03
CA LYS A 62 -1.39 -3.86 -6.40
C LYS A 62 -0.68 -2.54 -6.03
N ARG A 63 -1.25 -1.39 -6.40
CA ARG A 63 -0.67 -0.08 -6.08
C ARG A 63 -0.51 0.15 -4.57
N MET A 64 -1.46 -0.32 -3.76
CA MET A 64 -1.37 -0.22 -2.30
C MET A 64 -0.25 -1.10 -1.74
N HIS A 65 -0.07 -2.30 -2.28
CA HIS A 65 1.07 -3.16 -1.90
C HIS A 65 2.42 -2.57 -2.34
N ASP A 66 2.51 -2.06 -3.56
CA ASP A 66 3.72 -1.40 -4.08
C ASP A 66 4.09 -0.20 -3.18
N MET A 67 3.10 0.64 -2.83
CA MET A 67 3.29 1.78 -1.92
C MET A 67 3.75 1.35 -0.52
N ALA A 68 3.17 0.28 0.05
CA ALA A 68 3.60 -0.25 1.34
C ALA A 68 5.07 -0.72 1.30
N SER A 69 5.49 -1.34 0.20
CA SER A 69 6.87 -1.76 -0.02
C SER A 69 7.83 -0.58 -0.10
N ASP A 70 7.47 0.47 -0.85
CA ASP A 70 8.27 1.68 -0.99
C ASP A 70 8.43 2.40 0.36
N LEU A 71 7.35 2.51 1.13
CA LEU A 71 7.36 3.11 2.47
C LEU A 71 8.23 2.32 3.45
N THR A 72 8.17 0.99 3.40
CA THR A 72 9.02 0.11 4.21
C THR A 72 10.50 0.32 3.88
N THR A 73 10.82 0.39 2.58
CA THR A 73 12.18 0.63 2.09
C THR A 73 12.69 2.01 2.53
N ALA A 74 11.88 3.05 2.36
CA ALA A 74 12.21 4.40 2.82
C ALA A 74 12.45 4.44 4.34
N GLY A 75 11.60 3.79 5.13
CA GLY A 75 11.74 3.70 6.58
C GLY A 75 13.06 3.05 7.02
N ALA A 76 13.49 1.99 6.31
CA ALA A 76 14.79 1.36 6.57
C ALA A 76 15.96 2.29 6.25
N HIS A 77 15.91 3.04 5.15
CA HIS A 77 16.93 4.04 4.81
C HIS A 77 17.04 5.14 5.85
N TYR A 78 15.92 5.68 6.34
CA TYR A 78 15.93 6.67 7.41
C TYR A 78 16.59 6.14 8.69
N ALA A 79 16.28 4.90 9.09
CA ALA A 79 16.87 4.30 10.28
C ALA A 79 18.39 4.09 10.17
N LEU A 80 18.87 3.68 8.99
CA LEU A 80 20.30 3.55 8.72
C LEU A 80 21.02 4.90 8.76
N ASN A 81 20.49 5.89 8.07
CA ASN A 81 21.07 7.24 8.02
C ASN A 81 21.16 7.88 9.42
N GLU A 82 20.14 7.67 10.25
CA GLU A 82 20.13 8.16 11.64
C GLU A 82 21.24 7.48 12.47
N SER A 83 21.40 6.16 12.33
CA SER A 83 22.45 5.41 13.02
C SER A 83 23.86 5.81 12.58
N GLU A 84 24.09 6.00 11.28
CA GLU A 84 25.37 6.45 10.74
C GLU A 84 25.70 7.88 11.21
N SER A 85 24.73 8.80 11.10
CA SER A 85 24.91 10.18 11.55
C SER A 85 25.21 10.27 13.04
N ALA A 86 24.53 9.46 13.87
CA ALA A 86 24.82 9.39 15.31
C ALA A 86 26.22 8.82 15.59
N GLY A 87 26.69 7.86 14.78
CA GLY A 87 28.05 7.33 14.85
C GLY A 87 29.10 8.40 14.51
N ASP A 88 28.91 9.11 13.41
CA ASP A 88 29.80 10.17 12.95
C ASP A 88 29.87 11.33 13.96
N LEU A 89 28.73 11.75 14.52
CA LEU A 89 28.69 12.77 15.57
C LEU A 89 29.44 12.35 16.83
N ARG A 90 29.31 11.08 17.26
CA ARG A 90 30.08 10.55 18.40
C ARG A 90 31.58 10.53 18.12
N ALA A 91 31.99 10.16 16.91
CA ALA A 91 33.38 10.17 16.49
C ALA A 91 33.95 11.61 16.49
N LEU A 92 33.19 12.59 16.02
CA LEU A 92 33.55 14.01 16.08
C LEU A 92 33.72 14.53 17.50
N ILE A 93 32.82 14.18 18.43
CA ILE A 93 32.88 14.64 19.82
C ILE A 93 34.03 13.99 20.60
N THR A 94 34.36 12.74 20.30
CA THR A 94 35.42 11.99 21.00
C THR A 94 36.82 12.16 20.40
N GLY A 95 36.91 12.73 19.19
CA GLY A 95 38.16 13.04 18.50
C GLY A 95 38.70 14.46 18.72
N VAL A 96 38.04 15.26 19.58
CA VAL A 96 38.50 16.58 20.08
C VAL A 96 38.98 16.43 21.52
#